data_AF-A0AAW6DZY8-F1
#
_entry.id   AF-A0AAW6DZY8-F1
#
_cell.length_a   1.000
_cell.length_b   1.000
_cell.length_c   1.000
_cell.angle_alpha   90.00
_cell.angle_beta   90.00
_cell.angle_gamma   90.00
#
_symmetry.space_group_name_H-M   'P 1'
#
loop_
_entity.id
_entity.type
_entity.pdbx_description
1 polymer ?
#
loop_
_entity_poly.entity_id
_entity_poly.type
_entity_poly.pdbx_seq_one_letter_code
_entity_poly.pdbx_strand_id
1 'polypeptide(L)'
;MIQVGDKVRVRRLKDLACEYIDIEMYDGVEMFGNWGILIEKGSSFVDAMCKYCGEEHKIINLFLTDGSYDIFRIDEACSFNFNAYMLERLDGSLIAEN
;
A
#
# COMPACT_ATOMS: atom_id res chain seq x y z
N MET A 1 12.18 0.38 -11.80
CA MET A 1 11.16 1.44 -11.79
C MET A 1 9.88 0.82 -12.32
N ILE A 2 8.77 1.06 -11.64
CA ILE A 2 7.47 0.53 -12.03
C ILE A 2 6.78 1.50 -12.99
N GLN A 3 6.02 0.96 -13.94
CA GLN A 3 5.33 1.72 -14.97
C GLN A 3 3.84 1.35 -15.06
N VAL A 4 3.07 2.24 -15.69
CA VAL A 4 1.69 1.94 -16.06
C VAL A 4 1.66 0.71 -16.96
N GLY A 5 0.83 -0.25 -16.60
CA GLY A 5 0.69 -1.51 -17.28
C GLY A 5 1.45 -2.68 -16.64
N ASP A 6 2.37 -2.42 -15.71
CA ASP A 6 3.04 -3.46 -14.96
C ASP A 6 2.07 -4.23 -14.06
N LYS A 7 2.34 -5.52 -13.89
CA LYS A 7 1.67 -6.35 -12.88
C LYS A 7 2.43 -6.29 -11.56
N VAL A 8 1.68 -6.08 -10.50
CA VAL A 8 2.17 -6.03 -9.12
C VAL A 8 1.26 -6.86 -8.24
N ARG A 9 1.74 -7.20 -7.06
CA ARG A 9 0.91 -7.73 -5.99
C ARG A 9 0.83 -6.69 -4.88
N VAL A 10 -0.35 -6.48 -4.31
CA VAL A 10 -0.42 -5.76 -3.02
C VAL A 10 0.16 -6.68 -1.96
N ARG A 11 1.09 -6.18 -1.18
CA ARG A 11 1.80 -6.98 -0.18
C ARG A 11 0.83 -7.60 0.81
N ARG A 12 1.18 -8.78 1.33
CA ARG A 12 0.34 -9.46 2.31
C ARG A 12 0.29 -8.63 3.59
N LEU A 13 -0.88 -8.57 4.24
CA LEU A 13 -1.08 -7.79 5.46
C LEU A 13 -0.05 -8.14 6.55
N LYS A 14 0.28 -9.42 6.74
CA LYS A 14 1.29 -9.86 7.71
C LYS A 14 2.68 -9.26 7.45
N ASP A 15 3.06 -9.09 6.18
CA ASP A 15 4.39 -8.60 5.82
C ASP A 15 4.45 -7.08 6.07
N LEU A 16 3.37 -6.37 5.71
CA LEU A 16 3.20 -4.94 6.03
C LEU A 16 3.14 -4.68 7.55
N ALA A 17 2.43 -5.54 8.28
CA ALA A 17 2.28 -5.41 9.72
C ALA A 17 3.61 -5.58 10.46
N CYS A 18 4.41 -6.58 10.10
CA CYS A 18 5.73 -6.80 10.71
C CYS A 18 6.72 -5.65 10.46
N GLU A 19 6.56 -4.91 9.35
CA GLU A 19 7.50 -3.85 8.98
C GLU A 19 7.07 -2.46 9.44
N TYR A 20 5.77 -2.17 9.47
CA TYR A 20 5.26 -0.80 9.57
C TYR A 20 4.15 -0.60 10.59
N ILE A 21 3.51 -1.66 11.09
CA ILE A 21 2.51 -1.51 12.16
C ILE A 21 3.25 -1.65 13.49
N ASP A 22 3.12 -0.65 14.34
CA ASP A 22 3.55 -0.77 15.73
C ASP A 22 2.66 -1.79 16.44
N ILE A 23 3.24 -2.92 16.88
CA ILE A 23 2.53 -4.06 17.45
C ILE A 23 1.75 -3.65 18.71
N GLU A 24 2.18 -2.62 19.44
CA GLU A 24 1.46 -2.11 20.61
C GLU A 24 0.08 -1.52 20.25
N MET A 25 -0.14 -1.11 19.00
CA MET A 25 -1.43 -0.58 18.53
C MET A 25 -2.43 -1.65 18.08
N TYR A 26 -1.96 -2.87 17.77
CA TYR A 26 -2.84 -3.93 17.27
C TYR A 26 -3.57 -4.68 18.39
N ASP A 27 -3.05 -4.67 19.62
CA ASP A 27 -3.59 -5.44 20.76
C ASP A 27 -4.71 -4.73 21.55
N GLY A 28 -5.36 -3.72 20.93
CA GLY A 28 -6.75 -3.42 21.27
C GLY A 28 -7.13 -1.97 21.59
N VAL A 29 -6.26 -0.96 21.51
CA VAL A 29 -6.69 0.43 21.78
C VAL A 29 -5.87 1.42 20.95
N GLU A 30 -6.58 2.27 20.21
CA GLU A 30 -6.10 3.40 19.40
C GLU A 30 -5.52 3.07 18.01
N MET A 31 -6.41 2.71 17.08
CA MET A 31 -6.21 3.13 15.69
C MET A 31 -6.04 4.65 15.69
N PHE A 32 -4.91 5.15 15.16
CA PHE A 32 -4.62 6.57 15.00
C PHE A 32 -5.89 7.32 14.56
N GLY A 33 -6.51 8.05 15.49
CA GLY A 33 -7.71 8.87 15.32
C GLY A 33 -8.78 8.33 14.36
N ASN A 34 -9.89 7.79 14.87
CA ASN A 34 -11.24 7.76 14.25
C ASN A 34 -11.44 7.31 12.77
N TRP A 35 -10.45 6.81 12.02
CA TRP A 35 -10.56 6.65 10.56
C TRP A 35 -10.05 5.32 9.97
N GLY A 36 -9.74 4.31 10.79
CA GLY A 36 -9.36 2.99 10.28
C GLY A 36 -8.03 2.96 9.54
N ILE A 37 -7.11 3.88 9.84
CA ILE A 37 -5.74 3.89 9.31
C ILE A 37 -4.91 2.86 10.09
N LEU A 38 -4.24 1.97 9.36
CA LEU A 38 -3.38 0.91 9.91
C LEU A 38 -1.89 1.26 9.80
N ILE A 39 -1.48 1.92 8.71
CA ILE A 39 -0.09 2.34 8.48
C ILE A 39 -0.10 3.76 7.92
N GLU A 40 0.70 4.66 8.50
CA GLU A 40 0.89 6.02 7.99
C GLU A 40 2.35 6.19 7.54
N LYS A 41 2.61 6.00 6.23
CA LYS A 41 3.96 6.14 5.65
C LYS A 41 3.90 6.77 4.27
N GLY A 42 3.93 8.11 4.21
CA GLY A 42 3.78 8.88 2.98
C GLY A 42 2.32 8.91 2.48
N SER A 43 1.70 7.75 2.29
CA SER A 43 0.25 7.59 2.10
C SER A 43 -0.29 6.62 3.15
N SER A 44 -1.50 6.88 3.65
CA SER A 44 -2.17 6.01 4.60
C SER A 44 -2.57 4.67 3.95
N PHE A 45 -2.31 3.56 4.65
CA PHE A 45 -2.94 2.27 4.41
C PHE A 45 -4.08 2.10 5.39
N VAL A 46 -5.32 1.99 4.91
CA VAL A 46 -6.52 1.87 5.74
C VAL A 46 -7.06 0.44 5.75
N ASP A 47 -7.87 0.09 6.74
CA ASP A 47 -8.47 -1.23 6.90
C ASP A 47 -9.23 -1.70 5.65
N ALA A 48 -9.95 -0.80 4.97
CA ALA A 48 -10.66 -1.13 3.74
C ALA A 48 -9.75 -1.56 2.57
N MET A 49 -8.44 -1.29 2.64
CA MET A 49 -7.44 -1.74 1.67
C MET A 49 -6.98 -3.18 1.92
N CYS A 50 -7.24 -3.76 3.11
CA CYS A 50 -6.87 -5.13 3.45
C CYS A 50 -7.43 -6.17 2.46
N LYS A 51 -8.57 -5.88 1.82
CA LYS A 51 -9.18 -6.76 0.80
C LYS A 51 -8.32 -6.97 -0.44
N TYR A 52 -7.34 -6.09 -0.69
CA TYR A 52 -6.42 -6.21 -1.82
C TYR A 52 -5.15 -7.01 -1.46
N CYS A 53 -4.86 -7.23 -0.18
CA CYS A 53 -3.62 -7.87 0.26
C CYS A 53 -3.46 -9.27 -0.33
N GLY A 54 -2.33 -9.50 -1.02
CA GLY A 54 -2.01 -10.76 -1.68
C GLY A 54 -2.55 -10.89 -3.10
N GLU A 55 -3.41 -9.98 -3.54
CA GLU A 55 -4.00 -9.99 -4.88
C GLU A 55 -3.08 -9.35 -5.92
N GLU A 56 -3.10 -9.90 -7.12
CA GLU A 56 -2.35 -9.38 -8.27
C GLU A 56 -3.18 -8.38 -9.05
N HIS A 57 -2.59 -7.23 -9.34
CA HIS A 57 -3.24 -6.16 -10.07
C HIS A 57 -2.33 -5.60 -11.15
N LYS A 58 -2.95 -4.91 -12.11
CA LYS A 58 -2.25 -4.14 -13.13
C LYS A 58 -2.30 -2.66 -12.75
N ILE A 59 -1.17 -1.97 -12.86
CA ILE A 59 -1.13 -0.53 -12.63
C ILE A 59 -1.82 0.15 -13.82
N ILE A 60 -2.83 0.95 -13.50
CA ILE A 60 -3.64 1.68 -14.48
C ILE A 60 -3.27 3.15 -14.55
N ASN A 61 -2.69 3.71 -13.47
CA ASN A 61 -2.25 5.09 -13.44
C ASN A 61 -1.12 5.29 -12.43
N LEU A 62 -0.29 6.31 -12.67
CA LEU A 62 0.83 6.73 -11.85
C LEU A 62 0.77 8.25 -11.70
N PHE A 63 0.72 8.73 -10.46
CA PHE A 63 0.81 10.14 -10.12
C PHE A 63 2.10 10.39 -9.33
N LEU A 64 2.80 11.45 -9.70
CA LEU A 64 3.89 12.00 -8.89
C LEU A 64 3.30 13.11 -8.02
N THR A 65 3.27 12.94 -6.71
CA THR A 65 3.08 14.06 -5.79
C THR A 65 4.43 14.70 -5.57
N ASP A 66 4.60 15.93 -6.07
CA ASP A 66 5.62 16.94 -5.70
C ASP A 66 7.06 16.48 -5.38
N GLY A 67 7.45 15.30 -5.88
CA GLY A 67 8.75 14.68 -5.69
C GLY A 67 8.91 13.88 -4.40
N SER A 68 7.87 13.68 -3.59
CA SER A 68 7.98 13.03 -2.28
C SER A 68 7.75 11.52 -2.28
N TYR A 69 6.88 11.01 -3.15
CA TYR A 69 6.62 9.58 -3.32
C TYR A 69 5.76 9.29 -4.57
N ASP A 70 5.90 8.09 -5.12
CA ASP A 70 5.08 7.59 -6.24
C ASP A 70 3.73 7.07 -5.74
N ILE A 71 2.64 7.52 -6.36
CA ILE A 71 1.28 7.03 -6.11
C ILE A 71 0.77 6.23 -7.31
N PHE A 72 0.40 4.98 -7.05
CA PHE A 72 -0.12 4.02 -8.01
C PHE A 72 -1.63 3.84 -7.85
N ARG A 73 -2.34 3.72 -8.97
CA ARG A 73 -3.71 3.18 -9.01
C ARG A 73 -3.71 1.81 -9.65
N ILE A 74 -4.48 0.90 -9.06
CA ILE A 74 -4.59 -0.51 -9.48
C ILE A 74 -6.04 -0.96 -9.70
N ASP A 75 -7.01 -0.12 -9.37
CA ASP A 75 -8.45 -0.37 -9.49
C ASP A 75 -9.15 0.94 -9.85
N GLU A 76 -9.93 0.96 -10.93
CA GLU A 76 -10.71 2.14 -11.34
C GLU A 76 -11.96 2.34 -10.47
N ALA A 77 -12.51 1.26 -9.92
CA ALA A 77 -13.73 1.29 -9.14
C ALA A 77 -13.51 1.78 -7.70
N CYS A 78 -12.29 1.65 -7.18
CA CYS A 78 -11.95 2.12 -5.83
C CYS A 78 -11.00 3.31 -5.88
N SER A 79 -11.29 4.31 -5.04
CA SER A 79 -10.51 5.55 -4.95
C SER A 79 -9.26 5.42 -4.06
N PHE A 80 -8.74 4.21 -3.90
CA PHE A 80 -7.53 3.99 -3.11
C PHE A 80 -6.27 4.27 -3.92
N ASN A 81 -5.34 4.94 -3.27
CA ASN A 81 -4.02 5.23 -3.77
C ASN A 81 -3.04 4.27 -3.08
N PHE A 82 -2.12 3.69 -3.86
CA PHE A 82 -1.14 2.75 -3.37
C PHE A 82 0.26 3.34 -3.51
N ASN A 83 1.11 3.17 -2.51
CA ASN A 83 2.53 3.56 -2.59
C ASN A 83 3.42 2.32 -2.80
N ALA A 84 4.68 2.56 -3.17
CA ALA A 84 5.65 1.49 -3.47
C ALA A 84 5.80 0.49 -2.32
N TYR A 85 5.82 0.95 -1.06
CA TYR A 85 5.95 0.07 0.11
C TYR A 85 4.76 -0.89 0.30
N MET A 86 3.59 -0.58 -0.27
CA MET A 86 2.38 -1.39 -0.20
C MET A 86 2.35 -2.48 -1.28
N LEU A 87 3.27 -2.40 -2.26
CA LEU A 87 3.29 -3.23 -3.45
C LEU A 87 4.57 -4.08 -3.48
N GLU A 88 4.51 -5.20 -4.19
CA GLU A 88 5.67 -6.02 -4.54
C GLU A 88 5.58 -6.46 -6.00
N ARG A 89 6.74 -6.81 -6.57
CA ARG A 89 6.77 -7.49 -7.86
C ARG A 89 6.26 -8.92 -7.72
N LEU A 90 5.85 -9.53 -8.84
CA LEU A 90 5.30 -10.89 -8.82
C LEU A 90 6.30 -11.96 -8.35
N ASP A 91 7.61 -11.69 -8.48
CA ASP A 91 8.69 -12.52 -7.95
C ASP A 91 8.93 -12.33 -6.43
N GLY A 92 8.14 -11.47 -5.78
CA GLY A 92 8.23 -11.16 -4.35
C GLY A 92 9.28 -10.10 -3.99
N SER A 93 9.97 -9.52 -4.96
CA SER A 93 10.92 -8.43 -4.68
C SER A 93 10.22 -7.11 -4.40
N LEU A 94 10.77 -6.34 -3.45
CA LEU A 94 10.23 -5.05 -3.06
C LEU A 94 10.49 -4.00 -4.14
N ILE A 95 9.58 -3.03 -4.21
CA ILE A 95 9.69 -1.89 -5.10
C ILE A 95 10.46 -0.81 -4.35
N ALA A 96 11.55 -0.35 -4.95
CA ALA A 96 12.32 0.75 -4.38
C ALA A 96 11.45 2.01 -4.31
N GLU A 97 11.46 2.66 -3.15
CA GLU A 97 10.92 4.01 -2.97
C GLU A 97 11.88 5.01 -3.65
N ASN A 98 11.34 6.00 -4.35
CA ASN A 98 12.10 7.12 -4.93
C ASN A 98 12.23 8.26 -3.92
#